data_AF-A0A126T7Q5-F1
#
_entry.id   AF-A0A126T7Q5-F1
#
_cell.length_a   1.000
_cell.length_b   1.000
_cell.length_c   1.000
_cell.angle_alpha   90.00
_cell.angle_beta   90.00
_cell.angle_gamma   90.00
#
_symmetry.space_group_name_H-M   'P 1'
#
loop_
_entity.id
_entity.type
_entity.pdbx_description
1 polymer ?
#
loop_
_entity_poly.entity_id
_entity_poly.type
_entity_poly.pdbx_seq_one_letter_code
_entity_poly.pdbx_strand_id
1 'polypeptide(L)'
;MLKKDLGIEKTRLQIEQNRFELEKRRAELENSLLHKHFGAIVAAVVSISAAIVSYAQIQIAQIQKNKELEMLEIKSQRDWKVEAAKFVVENKKVIFSEDDQERQMMRHVISIAFPKEVGDGLLVKVEKIKSGSLIRRYWKPDGKNIDEANANKLKDWLKNNGRSDDSITLFLHAENLDDVRAKAVKELNLENIQKTITNVPSESIEFVKKAAELEGATVTTKRQPDGKWTITSTYSQ
;
A
#
# COMPACT_ATOMS: atom_id res chain seq x y z
N MET A 1 -26.04 45.05 -100.66
CA MET A 1 -26.21 43.66 -100.16
C MET A 1 -24.92 43.06 -99.62
N LEU A 2 -23.79 43.14 -100.33
CA LEU A 2 -22.48 42.58 -99.90
C LEU A 2 -21.94 42.94 -98.50
N LYS A 3 -22.22 44.15 -97.96
CA LYS A 3 -21.78 44.51 -96.59
C LYS A 3 -22.52 43.76 -95.48
N LYS A 4 -23.74 43.27 -95.75
CA LYS A 4 -24.54 42.53 -94.77
C LYS A 4 -24.05 41.09 -94.65
N ASP A 5 -23.63 40.49 -95.76
CA ASP A 5 -23.08 39.12 -95.79
C ASP A 5 -21.71 39.04 -95.09
N LEU A 6 -20.85 40.04 -95.25
CA LEU A 6 -19.54 40.09 -94.58
C LEU A 6 -19.63 40.13 -93.05
N GLY A 7 -20.69 40.75 -92.51
CA GLY A 7 -20.94 40.80 -91.07
C GLY A 7 -21.37 39.45 -90.50
N ILE A 8 -22.23 38.74 -91.24
CA ILE A 8 -22.70 37.39 -90.86
C ILE A 8 -21.53 36.40 -90.86
N GLU A 9 -20.65 36.50 -91.84
CA GLU A 9 -19.47 35.64 -91.98
C GLU A 9 -18.47 35.83 -90.82
N LYS A 10 -18.18 37.08 -90.42
CA LYS A 10 -17.36 37.37 -89.23
C LYS A 10 -17.96 36.82 -87.94
N THR A 11 -19.28 36.92 -87.78
CA THR A 11 -19.95 36.43 -86.57
C THR A 11 -19.90 34.90 -86.50
N ARG A 12 -20.06 34.22 -87.65
CA ARG A 12 -19.92 32.77 -87.75
C ARG A 12 -18.51 32.30 -87.42
N LEU A 13 -17.50 33.01 -87.91
CA LEU A 13 -16.08 32.72 -87.64
C LEU A 13 -15.73 32.88 -86.15
N GLN A 14 -16.27 33.90 -85.47
CA GLN A 14 -16.10 34.06 -84.02
C GLN A 14 -16.79 32.95 -83.22
N ILE A 15 -17.98 32.52 -83.65
CA ILE A 15 -18.70 31.41 -83.00
C ILE A 15 -17.92 30.09 -83.15
N GLU A 16 -17.36 29.83 -84.34
CA GLU A 16 -16.54 28.65 -84.58
C GLU A 16 -15.23 28.68 -83.77
N GLN A 17 -14.57 29.84 -83.66
CA GLN A 17 -13.39 30.00 -82.81
C GLN A 17 -13.70 29.77 -81.32
N ASN A 18 -14.80 30.33 -80.81
CA ASN A 18 -15.21 30.13 -79.42
C ASN A 18 -15.57 28.65 -79.15
N ARG A 19 -16.19 27.97 -80.11
CA ARG A 19 -16.52 26.55 -79.99
C ARG A 19 -15.27 25.68 -79.97
N PHE A 20 -14.29 26.01 -80.81
CA PHE A 20 -13.00 25.34 -80.84
C PHE A 20 -12.20 25.55 -79.56
N GLU A 21 -12.19 26.76 -78.98
CA GLU A 21 -11.55 27.00 -77.68
C GLU A 21 -12.25 26.23 -76.55
N LEU A 22 -13.59 26.17 -76.56
CA LEU A 22 -14.34 25.38 -75.58
C LEU A 22 -14.06 23.89 -75.70
N GLU A 23 -14.01 23.35 -76.92
CA GLU A 23 -13.63 21.95 -77.14
C GLU A 23 -12.18 21.68 -76.74
N LYS A 24 -11.26 22.60 -77.01
CA LYS A 24 -9.86 22.47 -76.60
C LYS A 24 -9.73 22.45 -75.08
N ARG A 25 -10.41 23.36 -74.37
CA ARG A 25 -10.44 23.36 -72.89
C ARG A 25 -11.10 22.09 -72.34
N ARG A 26 -12.15 21.59 -72.99
CA ARG A 26 -12.83 20.36 -72.56
C ARG A 26 -11.96 19.12 -72.78
N ALA A 27 -11.28 19.04 -73.91
CA ALA A 27 -10.32 17.98 -74.22
C ALA A 27 -9.09 18.04 -73.29
N GLU A 28 -8.58 19.24 -72.97
CA GLU A 28 -7.50 19.43 -71.99
C GLU A 28 -7.93 19.04 -70.57
N LEU A 29 -9.20 19.28 -70.20
CA LEU A 29 -9.76 18.84 -68.92
C LEU A 29 -9.99 17.31 -68.88
N GLU A 30 -10.51 16.72 -69.96
CA GLU A 30 -10.74 15.26 -70.07
C GLU A 30 -9.44 14.47 -70.14
N ASN A 31 -8.41 15.02 -70.79
CA ASN A 31 -7.08 14.40 -70.84
C ASN A 31 -6.22 14.77 -69.63
N SER A 32 -6.75 15.57 -68.69
CA SER A 32 -6.07 15.82 -67.42
C SER A 32 -5.88 14.47 -66.70
N LEU A 33 -4.64 14.20 -66.32
CA LEU A 33 -4.24 12.96 -65.65
C LEU A 33 -5.08 12.70 -64.37
N LEU A 34 -5.65 13.75 -63.79
CA LEU A 34 -6.56 13.69 -62.66
C LEU A 34 -7.85 12.92 -62.97
N HIS A 35 -8.44 13.04 -64.17
CA HIS A 35 -9.67 12.29 -64.52
C HIS A 35 -9.37 10.83 -64.84
N LYS A 36 -8.26 10.56 -65.54
CA LYS A 36 -7.81 9.18 -65.83
C LYS A 36 -7.44 8.39 -64.58
N HIS A 37 -6.87 9.05 -63.57
CA HIS A 37 -6.45 8.40 -62.33
C HIS A 37 -7.33 8.75 -61.13
N PHE A 38 -8.49 9.40 -61.33
CA PHE A 38 -9.35 9.83 -60.22
C PHE A 38 -9.72 8.66 -59.31
N GLY A 39 -10.12 7.53 -59.90
CA GLY A 39 -10.43 6.32 -59.14
C GLY A 39 -9.23 5.79 -58.33
N ALA A 40 -8.03 5.84 -58.91
CA ALA A 40 -6.81 5.41 -58.22
C ALA A 40 -6.41 6.37 -57.09
N ILE A 41 -6.56 7.68 -57.29
CA ILE A 41 -6.30 8.70 -56.26
C ILE A 41 -7.28 8.52 -55.10
N VAL A 42 -8.58 8.35 -55.39
CA VAL A 42 -9.59 8.12 -54.35
C VAL A 42 -9.29 6.84 -53.58
N ALA A 43 -8.95 5.73 -54.26
CA ALA A 43 -8.57 4.49 -53.61
C ALA A 43 -7.32 4.65 -52.72
N ALA A 44 -6.31 5.38 -53.20
CA ALA A 44 -5.10 5.66 -52.43
C ALA A 44 -5.40 6.48 -51.17
N VAL A 45 -6.22 7.54 -51.29
CA VAL A 45 -6.64 8.37 -50.14
C VAL A 45 -7.39 7.52 -49.12
N VAL A 46 -8.36 6.71 -49.56
CA VAL A 46 -9.12 5.82 -48.67
C VAL A 46 -8.19 4.82 -47.96
N SER A 47 -7.21 4.25 -48.67
CA SER A 47 -6.24 3.34 -48.07
C SER A 47 -5.36 4.02 -47.02
N ILE A 48 -4.91 5.25 -47.28
CA ILE A 48 -4.11 6.03 -46.31
C ILE A 48 -4.96 6.38 -45.09
N SER A 49 -6.21 6.83 -45.29
CA SER A 49 -7.13 7.12 -44.20
C SER A 49 -7.41 5.88 -43.35
N ALA A 50 -7.61 4.70 -43.96
CA ALA A 50 -7.80 3.45 -43.23
C ALA A 50 -6.57 3.08 -42.38
N ALA A 51 -5.34 3.28 -42.91
CA ALA A 51 -4.11 3.05 -42.15
C ALA A 51 -3.98 3.99 -40.94
N ILE A 52 -4.32 5.27 -41.10
CA ILE A 52 -4.32 6.26 -40.00
C ILE A 52 -5.33 5.87 -38.91
N VAL A 53 -6.56 5.50 -39.31
CA VAL A 53 -7.59 5.06 -38.36
C VAL A 53 -7.16 3.78 -37.63
N SER A 54 -6.58 2.82 -38.35
CA SER A 54 -6.06 1.59 -37.74
C SER A 54 -4.95 1.88 -36.73
N TYR A 55 -4.04 2.81 -37.02
CA TYR A 55 -2.99 3.21 -36.09
C TYR A 55 -3.57 3.90 -34.85
N ALA A 56 -4.54 4.80 -35.01
CA ALA A 56 -5.21 5.46 -33.90
C ALA A 56 -5.96 4.46 -32.98
N GLN A 57 -6.61 3.46 -33.56
CA GLN A 57 -7.29 2.41 -32.80
C GLN A 57 -6.31 1.58 -31.95
N ILE A 58 -5.14 1.25 -32.48
CA ILE A 58 -4.09 0.52 -31.73
C ILE A 58 -3.64 1.34 -30.51
N GLN A 59 -3.43 2.65 -30.67
CA GLN A 59 -3.04 3.54 -29.57
C GLN A 59 -4.12 3.62 -28.48
N ILE A 60 -5.39 3.75 -28.88
CA ILE A 60 -6.52 3.76 -27.93
C ILE A 60 -6.61 2.44 -27.17
N ALA A 61 -6.44 1.31 -27.86
CA ALA A 61 -6.47 -0.01 -27.24
C ALA A 61 -5.34 -0.22 -26.22
N GLN A 62 -4.13 0.29 -26.50
CA GLN A 62 -3.02 0.26 -25.55
C GLN A 62 -3.29 1.10 -24.31
N ILE A 63 -3.81 2.33 -24.48
CA ILE A 63 -4.18 3.21 -23.36
C ILE A 63 -5.28 2.55 -22.51
N GLN A 64 -6.29 1.95 -23.14
CA GLN A 64 -7.36 1.27 -22.42
C GLN A 64 -6.84 0.06 -21.64
N LYS A 65 -5.99 -0.78 -22.26
CA LYS A 65 -5.38 -1.93 -21.58
C LYS A 65 -4.55 -1.52 -20.37
N ASN A 66 -3.78 -0.43 -20.48
CA ASN A 66 -2.99 0.08 -19.35
C ASN A 66 -3.89 0.57 -18.21
N LYS A 67 -4.99 1.27 -18.52
CA LYS A 67 -5.99 1.70 -17.52
C LYS A 67 -6.71 0.52 -16.87
N GLU A 68 -7.01 -0.53 -17.63
CA GLU A 68 -7.61 -1.76 -17.11
C GLU A 68 -6.65 -2.48 -16.16
N LEU A 69 -5.36 -2.57 -16.51
CA LEU A 69 -4.33 -3.13 -15.63
C LEU A 69 -4.17 -2.32 -14.34
N GLU A 70 -4.12 -0.99 -14.44
CA GLU A 70 -4.04 -0.10 -13.27
C GLU A 70 -5.29 -0.25 -12.38
N MET A 71 -6.48 -0.33 -12.98
CA MET A 71 -7.73 -0.53 -12.24
C MET A 71 -7.77 -1.90 -11.55
N LEU A 72 -7.27 -2.95 -12.22
CA LEU A 72 -7.14 -4.29 -11.64
C LEU A 72 -6.15 -4.30 -10.48
N GLU A 73 -5.04 -3.59 -10.59
CA GLU A 73 -4.05 -3.47 -9.51
C GLU A 73 -4.64 -2.72 -8.30
N ILE A 74 -5.29 -1.57 -8.52
CA ILE A 74 -5.95 -0.81 -7.45
C ILE A 74 -7.04 -1.65 -6.79
N LYS A 75 -7.81 -2.41 -7.56
CA LYS A 75 -8.86 -3.28 -7.04
C LYS A 75 -8.26 -4.41 -6.20
N SER A 76 -7.24 -5.11 -6.73
CA SER A 76 -6.50 -6.14 -6.01
C SER A 76 -5.93 -5.62 -4.68
N GLN A 77 -5.33 -4.43 -4.68
CA GLN A 77 -4.82 -3.81 -3.45
C GLN A 77 -5.92 -3.51 -2.42
N ARG A 78 -7.11 -3.10 -2.87
CA ARG A 78 -8.26 -2.87 -1.97
C ARG A 78 -8.79 -4.20 -1.43
N ASP A 79 -8.93 -5.20 -2.28
CA ASP A 79 -9.42 -6.52 -1.91
C ASP A 79 -8.49 -7.15 -0.86
N TRP A 80 -7.17 -7.08 -1.05
CA TRP A 80 -6.20 -7.53 -0.06
C TRP A 80 -6.31 -6.78 1.28
N LYS A 81 -6.55 -5.47 1.28
CA LYS A 81 -6.74 -4.69 2.51
C LYS A 81 -8.02 -5.10 3.25
N VAL A 82 -9.09 -5.39 2.52
CA VAL A 82 -10.36 -5.86 3.10
C VAL A 82 -10.19 -7.26 3.69
N GLU A 83 -9.53 -8.16 2.96
CA GLU A 83 -9.26 -9.52 3.42
C GLU A 83 -8.32 -9.53 4.64
N ALA A 84 -7.29 -8.70 4.63
CA ALA A 84 -6.43 -8.46 5.77
C ALA A 84 -7.21 -7.99 7.01
N ALA A 85 -8.10 -7.01 6.85
CA ALA A 85 -8.93 -6.51 7.95
C ALA A 85 -9.86 -7.61 8.49
N LYS A 86 -10.51 -8.38 7.59
CA LYS A 86 -11.37 -9.50 7.95
C LYS A 86 -10.59 -10.57 8.71
N PHE A 87 -9.42 -10.94 8.20
CA PHE A 87 -8.53 -11.92 8.83
C PHE A 87 -8.12 -11.48 10.24
N VAL A 88 -7.77 -10.20 10.44
CA VAL A 88 -7.43 -9.67 11.76
C VAL A 88 -8.61 -9.74 12.72
N VAL A 89 -9.82 -9.46 12.24
CA VAL A 89 -11.05 -9.56 13.06
C VAL A 89 -11.34 -11.01 13.45
N GLU A 90 -11.28 -11.94 12.49
CA GLU A 90 -11.56 -13.37 12.71
C GLU A 90 -10.53 -14.03 13.62
N ASN A 91 -9.25 -13.65 13.48
CA ASN A 91 -8.14 -14.22 14.25
C ASN A 91 -7.71 -13.32 15.41
N LYS A 92 -8.51 -12.31 15.79
CA LYS A 92 -8.16 -11.31 16.81
C LYS A 92 -7.65 -11.94 18.10
N LYS A 93 -8.33 -12.98 18.58
CA LYS A 93 -7.96 -13.65 19.84
C LYS A 93 -6.55 -14.24 19.79
N VAL A 94 -6.16 -14.83 18.65
CA VAL A 94 -4.87 -15.50 18.46
C VAL A 94 -3.77 -14.46 18.14
N ILE A 95 -4.06 -13.50 17.25
CA ILE A 95 -3.14 -12.41 16.90
C ILE A 95 -2.73 -11.60 18.14
N PHE A 96 -3.71 -11.32 19.01
CA PHE A 96 -3.50 -10.57 20.25
C PHE A 96 -3.48 -11.48 21.48
N SER A 97 -3.15 -12.77 21.29
CA SER A 97 -2.99 -13.71 22.39
C SER A 97 -1.82 -13.28 23.29
N GLU A 98 -1.91 -13.63 24.57
CA GLU A 98 -0.78 -13.44 25.48
C GLU A 98 0.33 -14.46 25.22
N ASP A 99 -0.04 -15.64 24.71
CA ASP A 99 0.86 -16.72 24.33
C ASP A 99 1.72 -16.31 23.12
N ASP A 100 3.05 -16.29 23.32
CA ASP A 100 3.96 -15.91 22.26
C ASP A 100 4.06 -16.96 21.16
N GLN A 101 3.88 -18.25 21.47
CA GLN A 101 3.92 -19.31 20.47
C GLN A 101 2.75 -19.17 19.48
N GLU A 102 1.54 -18.92 19.99
CA GLU A 102 0.36 -18.62 19.16
C GLU A 102 0.59 -17.39 18.28
N ARG A 103 1.18 -16.33 18.85
CA ARG A 103 1.51 -15.11 18.09
C ARG A 103 2.55 -15.36 17.01
N GLN A 104 3.64 -16.06 17.31
CA GLN A 104 4.69 -16.37 16.34
C GLN A 104 4.15 -17.21 15.19
N MET A 105 3.32 -18.22 15.51
CA MET A 105 2.62 -19.01 14.49
C MET A 105 1.74 -18.11 13.63
N MET A 106 0.98 -17.19 14.25
CA MET A 106 0.13 -16.27 13.51
C MET A 106 0.93 -15.27 12.65
N ARG A 107 2.09 -14.82 13.11
CA ARG A 107 3.02 -14.00 12.28
C ARG A 107 3.46 -14.77 11.04
N HIS A 108 3.79 -16.04 11.20
CA HIS A 108 4.16 -16.91 10.08
C HIS A 108 3.00 -17.11 9.11
N VAL A 109 1.79 -17.38 9.62
CA VAL A 109 0.57 -17.48 8.79
C VAL A 109 0.34 -16.19 8.02
N ILE A 110 0.47 -15.01 8.65
CA ILE A 110 0.32 -13.71 7.97
C ILE A 110 1.35 -13.56 6.85
N SER A 111 2.61 -13.95 7.08
CA SER A 111 3.67 -13.86 6.06
C SER A 111 3.47 -14.78 4.85
N ILE A 112 2.71 -15.87 5.01
CA ILE A 112 2.39 -16.82 3.94
C ILE A 112 1.09 -16.42 3.23
N ALA A 113 0.08 -15.99 4.00
CA ALA A 113 -1.27 -15.75 3.49
C ALA A 113 -1.42 -14.42 2.75
N PHE A 114 -0.57 -13.42 3.04
CA PHE A 114 -0.68 -12.09 2.46
C PHE A 114 0.55 -11.74 1.62
N PRO A 115 0.39 -10.94 0.54
CA PRO A 115 1.51 -10.29 -0.12
C PRO A 115 2.37 -9.52 0.88
N LYS A 116 3.68 -9.48 0.65
CA LYS A 116 4.66 -8.93 1.59
C LYS A 116 4.30 -7.52 2.07
N GLU A 117 3.85 -6.65 1.17
CA GLU A 117 3.52 -5.25 1.47
C GLU A 117 2.34 -5.14 2.45
N VAL A 118 1.38 -6.05 2.33
CA VAL A 118 0.19 -6.10 3.19
C VAL A 118 0.53 -6.79 4.51
N GLY A 119 1.25 -7.92 4.46
CA GLY A 119 1.69 -8.68 5.62
C GLY A 119 2.58 -7.85 6.55
N ASP A 120 3.62 -7.21 6.02
CA ASP A 120 4.53 -6.35 6.79
C ASP A 120 3.75 -5.19 7.46
N GLY A 121 2.84 -4.56 6.71
CA GLY A 121 1.99 -3.48 7.24
C GLY A 121 1.06 -3.94 8.37
N LEU A 122 0.55 -5.17 8.31
CA LEU A 122 -0.23 -5.77 9.39
C LEU A 122 0.64 -6.08 10.61
N LEU A 123 1.79 -6.70 10.42
CA LEU A 123 2.70 -7.10 11.50
C LEU A 123 3.19 -5.90 12.30
N VAL A 124 3.54 -4.81 11.62
CA VAL A 124 3.92 -3.54 12.26
C VAL A 124 2.78 -3.01 13.14
N LYS A 125 1.52 -3.06 12.67
CA LYS A 125 0.36 -2.63 13.47
C LYS A 125 0.15 -3.53 14.70
N VAL A 126 0.32 -4.84 14.55
CA VAL A 126 0.20 -5.80 15.66
C VAL A 126 1.27 -5.53 16.73
N GLU A 127 2.50 -5.28 16.31
CA GLU A 127 3.61 -4.96 17.21
C GLU A 127 3.41 -3.62 17.96
N LYS A 128 2.89 -2.62 17.27
CA LYS A 128 2.53 -1.31 17.86
C LYS A 128 1.47 -1.45 18.95
N ILE A 129 0.44 -2.28 18.71
CA ILE A 129 -0.58 -2.61 19.70
C ILE A 129 0.03 -3.37 20.90
N LYS A 130 0.98 -4.29 20.68
CA LYS A 130 1.71 -4.98 21.77
C LYS A 130 2.36 -3.97 22.70
N SER A 131 3.05 -2.97 22.13
CA SER A 131 3.77 -1.95 22.91
C SER A 131 2.85 -1.15 23.85
N GLY A 132 1.69 -0.71 23.37
CA GLY A 132 0.70 -0.03 24.21
C GLY A 132 0.16 -0.92 25.33
N SER A 133 -0.05 -2.21 25.07
CA SER A 133 -0.50 -3.16 26.08
C SER A 133 0.55 -3.40 27.19
N LEU A 134 1.83 -3.43 26.84
CA LEU A 134 2.93 -3.63 27.78
C LEU A 134 3.10 -2.41 28.68
N ILE A 135 3.12 -1.21 28.12
CA ILE A 135 3.20 0.03 28.91
C ILE A 135 1.98 0.16 29.82
N ARG A 136 0.78 -0.20 29.34
CA ARG A 136 -0.43 -0.20 30.17
C ARG A 136 -0.32 -1.17 31.35
N ARG A 137 0.18 -2.39 31.13
CA ARG A 137 0.42 -3.37 32.19
C ARG A 137 1.50 -2.90 33.17
N TYR A 138 2.56 -2.29 32.67
CA TYR A 138 3.60 -1.69 33.49
C TYR A 138 3.03 -0.58 34.40
N TRP A 139 2.20 0.29 33.86
CA TRP A 139 1.56 1.38 34.59
C TRP A 139 0.45 0.92 35.56
N LYS A 140 -0.31 -0.10 35.17
CA LYS A 140 -1.41 -0.70 35.94
C LYS A 140 -1.27 -2.23 35.96
N PRO A 141 -0.42 -2.79 36.85
CA PRO A 141 -0.15 -4.23 36.88
C PRO A 141 -1.40 -5.09 37.09
N ASP A 142 -2.37 -4.60 37.87
CA ASP A 142 -3.65 -5.26 38.14
C ASP A 142 -4.77 -4.87 37.15
N GLY A 143 -4.43 -4.04 36.15
CA GLY A 143 -5.36 -3.48 35.16
C GLY A 143 -6.31 -2.40 35.69
N LYS A 144 -6.31 -2.10 36.99
CA LYS A 144 -7.26 -1.17 37.63
C LYS A 144 -6.54 -0.01 38.31
N ASN A 145 -5.68 -0.31 39.27
CA ASN A 145 -4.98 0.65 40.10
C ASN A 145 -3.67 1.11 39.44
N ILE A 146 -3.31 2.37 39.71
CA ILE A 146 -2.06 2.94 39.23
C ILE A 146 -0.95 2.53 40.19
N ASP A 147 0.12 1.95 39.67
CA ASP A 147 1.37 1.83 40.40
C ASP A 147 2.11 3.18 40.31
N GLU A 148 2.16 3.93 41.42
CA GLU A 148 2.74 5.28 41.44
C GLU A 148 4.24 5.28 41.09
N ALA A 149 4.97 4.24 41.48
CA ALA A 149 6.40 4.14 41.19
C ALA A 149 6.64 3.95 39.68
N ASN A 150 5.89 3.07 39.03
CA ASN A 150 5.96 2.87 37.58
C ASN A 150 5.41 4.07 36.81
N ALA A 151 4.37 4.73 37.32
CA ALA A 151 3.84 5.96 36.73
C ALA A 151 4.89 7.08 36.73
N ASN A 152 5.63 7.25 37.84
CA ASN A 152 6.68 8.26 37.93
C ASN A 152 7.85 7.95 37.00
N LYS A 153 8.30 6.68 36.94
CA LYS A 153 9.32 6.26 35.96
C LYS A 153 8.91 6.53 34.51
N LEU A 154 7.65 6.27 34.17
CA LEU A 154 7.13 6.54 32.83
C LEU A 154 7.06 8.04 32.52
N LYS A 155 6.68 8.87 33.50
CA LYS A 155 6.71 10.34 33.38
C LYS A 155 8.12 10.87 33.20
N ASP A 156 9.07 10.37 33.99
CA ASP A 156 10.48 10.75 33.87
C ASP A 156 11.03 10.38 32.50
N TRP A 157 10.67 9.18 32.00
CA TRP A 157 11.02 8.75 30.65
C TRP A 157 10.43 9.67 29.57
N LEU A 158 9.15 10.04 29.68
CA LEU A 158 8.49 10.97 28.75
C LEU A 158 9.17 12.34 28.76
N LYS A 159 9.47 12.88 29.96
CA LYS A 159 10.18 14.15 30.13
C LYS A 159 11.56 14.10 29.47
N ASN A 160 12.34 13.04 29.71
CA ASN A 160 13.67 12.86 29.13
C ASN A 160 13.65 12.71 27.60
N ASN A 161 12.51 12.32 27.02
CA ASN A 161 12.29 12.22 25.58
C ASN A 161 11.56 13.44 24.99
N GLY A 162 11.53 14.58 25.70
CA GLY A 162 10.96 15.84 25.20
C GLY A 162 9.43 15.89 25.19
N ARG A 163 8.76 15.04 26.00
CA ARG A 163 7.31 14.90 26.08
C ARG A 163 6.78 15.19 27.49
N SER A 164 7.26 16.26 28.11
CA SER A 164 6.86 16.63 29.49
C SER A 164 5.36 16.90 29.64
N ASP A 165 4.70 17.32 28.56
CA ASP A 165 3.32 17.80 28.60
C ASP A 165 2.31 16.69 28.27
N ASP A 166 2.79 15.54 27.79
CA ASP A 166 1.95 14.39 27.46
C ASP A 166 1.53 13.66 28.74
N SER A 167 0.22 13.52 28.96
CA SER A 167 -0.28 12.61 29.99
C SER A 167 -0.01 11.15 29.61
N ILE A 168 0.20 10.26 30.59
CA ILE A 168 0.35 8.81 30.33
C ILE A 168 -0.86 8.26 29.55
N THR A 169 -2.06 8.74 29.84
CA THR A 169 -3.28 8.33 29.13
C THR A 169 -3.23 8.75 27.65
N LEU A 170 -2.84 9.99 27.36
CA LEU A 170 -2.64 10.45 25.97
C LEU A 170 -1.56 9.61 25.28
N PHE A 171 -0.43 9.39 25.98
CA PHE A 171 0.68 8.58 25.49
C PHE A 171 0.27 7.14 25.15
N LEU A 172 -0.67 6.55 25.89
CA LEU A 172 -1.16 5.18 25.64
C LEU A 172 -2.14 5.09 24.47
N HIS A 173 -2.91 6.15 24.20
CA HIS A 173 -4.03 6.09 23.25
C HIS A 173 -3.81 6.84 21.94
N ALA A 174 -2.88 7.79 21.89
CA ALA A 174 -2.64 8.56 20.66
C ALA A 174 -1.97 7.69 19.59
N GLU A 175 -2.59 7.59 18.42
CA GLU A 175 -2.10 6.75 17.29
C GLU A 175 -0.72 7.20 16.79
N ASN A 176 -0.48 8.52 16.74
CA ASN A 176 0.79 9.09 16.30
C ASN A 176 1.97 8.85 17.27
N LEU A 177 1.75 8.17 18.41
CA LEU A 177 2.78 7.87 19.41
C LEU A 177 3.19 6.39 19.45
N ASP A 178 2.76 5.59 18.47
CA ASP A 178 3.10 4.18 18.36
C ASP A 178 4.61 3.90 18.43
N ASP A 179 5.40 4.62 17.64
CA ASP A 179 6.86 4.39 17.58
C ASP A 179 7.54 4.81 18.90
N VAL A 180 6.99 5.83 19.57
CA VAL A 180 7.45 6.29 20.88
C VAL A 180 7.14 5.25 21.95
N ARG A 181 5.99 4.56 21.86
CA ARG A 181 5.66 3.44 22.75
C ARG A 181 6.60 2.26 22.56
N ALA A 182 6.89 1.88 21.31
CA ALA A 182 7.86 0.81 21.04
C ALA A 182 9.24 1.15 21.62
N LYS A 183 9.68 2.40 21.47
CA LYS A 183 10.91 2.90 22.10
C LYS A 183 10.87 2.80 23.64
N ALA A 184 9.78 3.21 24.27
CA ALA A 184 9.61 3.14 25.72
C ALA A 184 9.67 1.70 26.24
N VAL A 185 9.03 0.76 25.54
CA VAL A 185 9.08 -0.67 25.89
C VAL A 185 10.50 -1.19 25.93
N LYS A 186 11.31 -0.85 24.91
CA LYS A 186 12.71 -1.24 24.84
C LYS A 186 13.57 -0.59 25.93
N GLU A 187 13.46 0.72 26.09
CA GLU A 187 14.31 1.49 27.03
C GLU A 187 13.97 1.26 28.50
N LEU A 188 12.70 0.99 28.81
CA LEU A 188 12.25 0.59 30.14
C LEU A 188 12.38 -0.92 30.38
N ASN A 189 12.91 -1.68 29.40
CA ASN A 189 13.08 -3.13 29.44
C ASN A 189 11.78 -3.89 29.79
N LEU A 190 10.67 -3.47 29.20
CA LEU A 190 9.34 -4.05 29.44
C LEU A 190 9.07 -5.33 28.64
N GLU A 191 9.94 -5.67 27.69
CA GLU A 191 9.85 -6.90 26.89
C GLU A 191 10.09 -8.15 27.74
N ASN A 192 10.81 -8.01 28.85
CA ASN A 192 11.12 -9.13 29.74
C ASN A 192 10.21 -9.06 30.97
N ILE A 193 9.24 -9.98 31.06
CA ILE A 193 8.49 -10.13 32.32
C ILE A 193 9.45 -10.77 33.32
N GLN A 194 9.82 -10.02 34.35
CA GLN A 194 10.55 -10.56 35.48
C GLN A 194 9.57 -10.87 36.62
N LYS A 195 9.45 -12.15 36.98
CA LYS A 195 8.73 -12.58 38.17
C LYS A 195 9.74 -12.86 39.27
N THR A 196 9.71 -12.03 40.31
CA THR A 196 10.58 -12.18 41.47
C THR A 196 9.80 -12.78 42.63
N ILE A 197 10.21 -13.96 43.08
CA ILE A 197 9.68 -14.62 44.28
C ILE A 197 10.74 -14.48 45.38
N THR A 198 10.38 -13.83 46.49
CA THR A 198 11.26 -13.66 47.65
C THR A 198 10.96 -14.70 48.72
N ASN A 199 11.86 -14.85 49.69
CA ASN A 199 11.69 -15.74 50.83
C ASN A 199 11.54 -17.22 50.48
N VAL A 200 12.11 -17.69 49.36
CA VAL A 200 12.04 -19.09 48.96
C VAL A 200 12.96 -19.93 49.87
N PRO A 201 12.45 -20.98 50.53
CA PRO A 201 13.28 -21.91 51.31
C PRO A 201 14.30 -22.64 50.42
N SER A 202 15.46 -22.99 50.97
CA SER A 202 16.54 -23.66 50.25
C SER A 202 16.11 -24.94 49.55
N GLU A 203 15.25 -25.72 50.21
CA GLU A 203 14.70 -26.98 49.75
C GLU A 203 13.75 -26.83 48.56
N SER A 204 13.19 -25.63 48.34
CA SER A 204 12.22 -25.35 47.27
C SER A 204 12.82 -24.72 46.02
N ILE A 205 14.10 -24.30 46.05
CA ILE A 205 14.73 -23.58 44.93
C ILE A 205 14.75 -24.41 43.65
N GLU A 206 15.21 -25.66 43.75
CA GLU A 206 15.30 -26.58 42.62
C GLU A 206 13.95 -26.76 41.93
N PHE A 207 12.88 -26.91 42.73
CA PHE A 207 11.53 -27.08 42.23
C PHE A 207 11.03 -25.82 41.51
N VAL A 208 11.15 -24.64 42.15
CA VAL A 208 10.70 -23.37 41.56
C VAL A 208 11.51 -23.03 40.30
N LYS A 209 12.82 -23.31 40.31
CA LYS A 209 13.69 -23.11 39.16
C LYS A 209 13.28 -24.01 37.98
N LYS A 210 13.12 -25.32 38.21
CA LYS A 210 12.69 -26.26 37.17
C LYS A 210 11.30 -25.91 36.62
N ALA A 211 10.37 -25.50 37.49
CA ALA A 211 9.05 -25.07 37.07
C ALA A 211 9.11 -23.84 36.16
N ALA A 212 9.87 -22.81 36.54
CA ALA A 212 10.05 -21.62 35.71
C ALA A 212 10.82 -21.89 34.40
N GLU A 213 11.82 -22.77 34.43
CA GLU A 213 12.54 -23.21 33.21
C GLU A 213 11.65 -24.00 32.25
N LEU A 214 10.74 -24.85 32.78
CA LEU A 214 9.73 -25.55 31.97
C LEU A 214 8.75 -24.58 31.30
N GLU A 215 8.48 -23.43 31.93
CA GLU A 215 7.72 -22.32 31.35
C GLU A 215 8.57 -21.43 30.42
N GLY A 216 9.83 -21.80 30.13
CA GLY A 216 10.72 -21.07 29.23
C GLY A 216 11.41 -19.85 29.84
N ALA A 217 11.40 -19.70 31.17
CA ALA A 217 12.08 -18.60 31.83
C ALA A 217 13.59 -18.86 31.99
N THR A 218 14.39 -17.80 31.85
CA THR A 218 15.76 -17.78 32.36
C THR A 218 15.72 -17.42 33.84
N VAL A 219 16.17 -18.33 34.71
CA VAL A 219 16.08 -18.17 36.17
C VAL A 219 17.41 -17.73 36.76
N THR A 220 17.38 -16.64 37.54
CA THR A 220 18.50 -16.20 38.38
C THR A 220 18.13 -16.31 39.85
N THR A 221 19.07 -16.72 40.69
CA THR A 221 18.85 -16.90 42.13
C THR A 221 19.84 -16.07 42.93
N LYS A 222 19.37 -15.47 44.02
CA LYS A 222 20.20 -14.66 44.92
C LYS A 222 19.87 -15.00 46.37
N ARG A 223 20.88 -15.40 47.14
CA ARG A 223 20.74 -15.68 48.58
C ARG A 223 20.62 -14.36 49.37
N GLN A 224 19.65 -14.30 50.27
CA GLN A 224 19.41 -13.18 51.18
C GLN A 224 20.19 -13.37 52.50
N PRO A 225 20.48 -12.29 53.26
CA PRO A 225 21.20 -12.37 54.53
C PRO A 225 20.53 -13.23 55.60
N ASP A 226 19.21 -13.39 55.53
CA ASP A 226 18.41 -14.23 56.45
C ASP A 226 18.47 -15.73 56.11
N GLY A 227 19.27 -16.10 55.10
CA GLY A 227 19.44 -17.48 54.63
C GLY A 227 18.42 -17.93 53.59
N LYS A 228 17.38 -17.13 53.30
CA LYS A 228 16.38 -17.44 52.26
C LYS A 228 16.85 -17.01 50.87
N TRP A 229 16.07 -17.34 49.84
CA TRP A 229 16.42 -17.06 48.45
C TRP A 229 15.40 -16.17 47.75
N THR A 230 15.91 -15.27 46.93
CA THR A 230 15.15 -14.56 45.91
C THR A 230 15.38 -15.23 44.56
N ILE A 231 14.31 -15.64 43.91
CA ILE A 231 14.32 -16.23 42.57
C ILE A 231 13.71 -15.22 41.62
N THR A 232 14.50 -14.76 40.64
CA THR A 232 14.03 -13.89 39.56
C THR A 232 13.96 -14.71 38.28
N SER A 233 12.74 -14.96 37.83
CA SER A 233 12.46 -15.65 36.57
C SER A 233 12.22 -14.61 35.50
N THR A 234 13.09 -14.58 34.49
CA THR A 234 12.99 -13.68 33.34
C THR A 234 12.40 -14.45 32.18
N TYR A 235 11.17 -14.12 31.80
CA TYR A 235 10.51 -14.71 30.64
C TYR A 235 10.83 -13.84 29.42
N SER A 236 11.46 -14.45 28.41
CA SER A 236 11.55 -13.86 27.07
C SER A 236 10.14 -13.82 26.51
N GLN A 237 9.57 -12.63 26.27
CA GLN A 237 8.31 -12.48 25.54
C GLN A 237 8.49 -12.52 24.02
#